data_AF-A0A537BWG1-F1
#
_entry.id   AF-A0A537BWG1-F1
#
_cell.length_a   1.000
_cell.length_b   1.000
_cell.length_c   1.000
_cell.angle_alpha   90.00
_cell.angle_beta   90.00
_cell.angle_gamma   90.00
#
_symmetry.space_group_name_H-M   'P 1'
#
loop_
_entity.id
_entity.type
_entity.pdbx_description
1 polymer ?
#
loop_
_entity_poly.entity_id
_entity_poly.type
_entity_poly.pdbx_seq_one_letter_code
_entity_poly.pdbx_strand_id
1 'polypeptide(L)' 'MQMLTEACLWVGLLSVPLSWLVWFFGPRLEVGRHVLSKITDPALKAALEEAHAERWGIFVGLWPATLLLLNLILEKRV' A
#
# COMPACT_ATOMS: atom_id res chain seq x y z
N MET A 1 -11.48 20.85 -8.57
CA MET A 1 -10.79 20.20 -7.44
C MET A 1 -9.27 20.24 -7.60
N GLN A 2 -8.70 21.39 -8.03
CA GLN A 2 -7.26 21.50 -8.33
C GLN A 2 -6.34 21.17 -7.14
N MET A 3 -6.67 21.63 -5.93
CA MET A 3 -5.89 21.28 -4.73
C MET A 3 -5.89 19.78 -4.44
N LEU A 4 -7.00 19.06 -4.72
CA LEU A 4 -7.08 17.62 -4.50
C LEU A 4 -6.21 16.86 -5.53
N THR A 5 -6.27 17.28 -6.79
CA THR A 5 -5.41 16.76 -7.87
C THR A 5 -3.93 16.94 -7.52
N GLU A 6 -3.55 18.14 -7.10
CA GLU A 6 -2.17 18.48 -6.74
C GLU A 6 -1.69 17.69 -5.51
N ALA A 7 -2.53 17.59 -4.48
CA ALA A 7 -2.25 16.76 -3.31
C ALA A 7 -2.06 15.28 -3.68
N CYS A 8 -2.95 14.70 -4.49
CA CYS A 8 -2.82 13.32 -4.94
C CYS A 8 -1.54 13.08 -5.76
N LEU A 9 -1.07 14.08 -6.52
CA LEU A 9 0.14 13.99 -7.32
C LEU A 9 1.39 13.96 -6.42
N TRP A 10 1.48 14.85 -5.44
CA TRP A 10 2.57 14.87 -4.46
C TRP A 10 2.57 13.63 -3.56
N VAL A 11 1.40 13.23 -3.08
CA VAL A 11 1.24 11.99 -2.28
C VAL A 11 1.58 10.77 -3.13
N GLY A 12 1.23 10.75 -4.42
CA GLY A 12 1.62 9.70 -5.36
C GLY A 12 3.14 9.62 -5.59
N LEU A 13 3.83 10.76 -5.62
CA LEU A 13 5.29 10.75 -5.71
C LEU A 13 5.93 10.20 -4.42
N LEU A 14 5.41 10.61 -3.26
CA LEU A 14 5.86 10.12 -1.95
C LEU A 14 5.49 8.64 -1.72
N SER A 15 4.44 8.14 -2.36
CA SER A 15 3.99 6.78 -2.14
C SER A 15 4.91 5.72 -2.74
N VAL A 16 5.71 6.07 -3.75
CA VAL A 16 6.69 5.17 -4.38
C VAL A 16 7.84 4.79 -3.43
N PRO A 17 8.55 5.72 -2.77
CA PRO A 17 9.54 5.32 -1.77
C PRO A 17 8.88 4.71 -0.52
N LEU A 18 7.67 5.15 -0.15
CA LEU A 18 6.93 4.57 0.98
C LEU A 18 6.50 3.13 0.71
N SER A 19 6.12 2.76 -0.53
CA SER A 19 5.77 1.39 -0.88
C SER A 19 6.95 0.44 -0.72
N TRP A 20 8.14 0.90 -1.12
CA TRP A 20 9.38 0.16 -0.94
C TRP A 20 9.73 -0.01 0.54
N LEU A 21 9.60 1.05 1.34
CA LEU A 21 9.79 0.98 2.79
C LEU A 21 8.80 0.00 3.44
N VAL A 22 7.54 0.02 3.02
CA VAL A 22 6.52 -0.86 3.55
C VAL A 22 6.74 -2.31 3.12
N TRP A 23 7.26 -2.56 1.92
CA TRP A 23 7.69 -3.92 1.55
C TRP A 23 8.90 -4.38 2.39
N PHE A 24 9.90 -3.53 2.57
CA PHE A 24 11.10 -3.86 3.35
C PHE A 24 10.81 -4.08 4.85
N PHE A 25 9.93 -3.26 5.44
CA PHE A 25 9.55 -3.35 6.85
C PHE A 25 8.26 -4.14 7.10
N GLY A 26 7.56 -4.57 6.06
CA GLY A 26 6.25 -5.25 6.09
C GLY A 26 6.17 -6.43 7.05
N PRO A 27 7.17 -7.33 7.10
CA PRO A 27 7.17 -8.45 8.05
C PRO A 27 7.26 -8.02 9.52
N ARG A 28 7.77 -6.81 9.79
CA ARG A 28 7.92 -6.23 11.14
C ARG A 28 6.76 -5.32 11.53
N LEU A 29 5.94 -4.90 10.58
CA LEU A 29 4.76 -4.08 10.86
C LEU A 29 3.69 -4.95 11.53
N GLU A 30 3.32 -4.59 12.75
CA GLU A 30 2.58 -5.42 13.71
C GLU A 30 1.19 -5.88 13.23
N VAL A 31 0.68 -5.33 12.12
CA VAL A 31 -0.67 -5.61 11.59
C VAL A 31 -0.84 -7.08 11.18
N GLY A 32 0.21 -7.76 10.71
CA GLY A 32 0.16 -9.19 10.36
C GLY A 32 0.49 -10.14 11.51
N ARG A 33 1.09 -9.63 12.59
CA ARG A 33 1.70 -10.44 13.66
C ARG A 33 0.70 -11.35 14.37
N HIS A 34 -0.54 -10.90 14.55
CA HIS A 34 -1.56 -11.68 15.26
C HIS A 34 -2.10 -12.90 14.47
N VAL A 35 -2.13 -12.82 13.14
CA VAL A 35 -2.58 -13.92 12.28
C VAL A 35 -1.42 -14.87 12.02
N LEU A 36 -0.23 -14.32 11.75
CA LEU A 36 0.98 -15.09 11.45
C LEU A 36 1.56 -15.78 12.70
N SER A 37 1.30 -15.29 13.92
CA SER A 37 1.77 -15.92 15.17
C SER A 37 1.12 -17.26 15.47
N LYS A 38 -0.03 -17.56 14.85
CA LYS A 38 -0.76 -18.83 15.07
C LYS A 38 -0.35 -19.93 14.10
N ILE A 39 0.58 -19.64 13.18
CA ILE A 39 1.04 -20.58 12.15
C ILE A 39 2.25 -21.35 12.70
N THR A 40 2.09 -22.66 12.86
CA THR A 40 3.12 -23.55 13.42
C THR A 40 4.20 -23.93 12.40
N ASP A 41 3.85 -23.98 11.11
CA ASP A 41 4.78 -24.33 10.03
C ASP A 41 5.64 -23.10 9.64
N PRO A 42 6.98 -23.18 9.83
CA PRO A 42 7.87 -22.07 9.52
C PRO A 42 7.95 -21.73 8.02
N ALA A 43 7.80 -22.72 7.13
CA ALA A 43 7.87 -22.49 5.68
C ALA A 43 6.65 -21.72 5.19
N LEU A 44 5.46 -22.16 5.62
CA LEU A 44 4.21 -21.47 5.33
C LEU A 44 4.17 -20.05 5.90
N LYS A 45 4.68 -19.87 7.12
CA LYS A 45 4.74 -18.56 7.77
C LYS A 45 5.60 -17.57 6.98
N ALA A 46 6.80 -17.97 6.57
CA ALA A 46 7.70 -17.12 5.78
C ALA A 46 7.08 -16.71 4.43
N ALA A 47 6.43 -17.65 3.74
CA ALA A 47 5.76 -17.35 2.46
C ALA A 47 4.60 -16.34 2.63
N LEU A 48 3.85 -16.43 3.73
CA LEU A 48 2.76 -15.49 4.01
C LEU A 48 3.25 -14.12 4.46
N GLU A 49 4.36 -14.04 5.20
CA GLU A 49 5.00 -12.78 5.57
C GLU A 49 5.48 -12.02 4.32
N GLU A 50 6.14 -12.69 3.39
CA GLU A 50 6.59 -12.11 2.13
C GLU A 50 5.40 -11.61 1.28
N ALA A 51 4.39 -12.47 1.09
CA ALA A 51 3.20 -12.12 0.32
C ALA A 51 2.39 -10.97 0.95
N HIS A 52 2.38 -10.87 2.29
CA HIS A 52 1.74 -9.77 2.99
C HIS A 52 2.51 -8.45 2.79
N ALA A 53 3.83 -8.49 2.93
CA ALA A 53 4.69 -7.33 2.72
C ALA A 53 4.58 -6.80 1.28
N GLU A 54 4.59 -7.69 0.29
CA GLU A 54 4.42 -7.34 -1.12
C GLU A 54 3.06 -6.65 -1.37
N ARG A 55 1.97 -7.24 -0.87
CA ARG A 55 0.61 -6.67 -1.03
C ARG A 55 0.47 -5.30 -0.39
N TRP A 56 1.06 -5.10 0.78
CA TRP A 56 1.07 -3.78 1.43
C TRP A 56 1.90 -2.76 0.66
N GLY A 57 3.07 -3.16 0.16
CA GLY A 57 3.87 -2.31 -0.73
C GLY A 57 3.05 -1.87 -1.94
N ILE A 58 2.44 -2.81 -2.66
CA ILE A 58 1.58 -2.52 -3.82
C ILE A 58 0.44 -1.58 -3.44
N PHE A 59 -0.29 -1.86 -2.35
CA PHE A 59 -1.39 -1.00 -1.89
C PHE A 59 -0.93 0.43 -1.66
N VAL A 60 0.17 0.62 -0.91
CA VAL A 60 0.76 1.93 -0.61
C VAL A 60 1.21 2.63 -1.88
N GLY A 61 1.77 1.93 -2.85
CA GLY A 61 2.17 2.52 -4.13
C GLY A 61 0.99 2.99 -4.99
N LEU A 62 -0.13 2.26 -4.97
CA LEU A 62 -1.20 2.41 -5.96
C LEU A 62 -2.35 3.33 -5.53
N TRP A 63 -2.62 3.44 -4.22
CA TRP A 63 -3.80 4.15 -3.73
C TRP A 63 -3.88 5.64 -4.15
N PRO A 64 -2.81 6.44 -4.22
CA PRO A 64 -2.93 7.86 -4.55
C PRO A 64 -3.25 8.05 -6.03
N ALA A 65 -2.69 7.20 -6.91
CA ALA A 65 -3.01 7.20 -8.33
C ALA A 65 -4.48 6.82 -8.57
N THR A 66 -5.01 5.89 -7.77
CA THR A 66 -6.42 5.51 -7.82
C THR A 66 -7.32 6.67 -7.42
N LEU A 67 -7.00 7.37 -6.33
CA LEU A 67 -7.73 8.57 -5.90
C LEU A 67 -7.64 9.72 -6.92
N LEU A 68 -6.47 9.92 -7.54
CA LEU A 68 -6.29 10.90 -8.61
C LEU A 68 -7.22 10.59 -9.79
N LEU A 69 -7.27 9.33 -10.22
CA LEU A 69 -8.10 8.91 -11.35
C LEU A 69 -9.60 9.07 -11.02
N LEU A 70 -10.02 8.69 -9.81
CA LEU A 70 -11.39 8.88 -9.34
C LEU A 70 -11.77 10.36 -9.30
N ASN A 71 -10.88 11.23 -8.81
CA ASN A 71 -11.09 12.67 -8.81
C ASN A 71 -11.30 13.21 -10.25
N LEU A 72 -10.46 12.80 -11.20
CA LEU A 72 -10.60 13.20 -12.61
C LEU A 72 -11.90 12.70 -13.25
N ILE A 73 -12.37 11.50 -12.89
CA ILE A 73 -13.66 10.98 -13.37
C ILE A 73 -14.83 11.79 -12.79
N LEU A 74 -14.76 12.14 -11.50
CA LEU A 74 -15.78 12.95 -10.84
C LEU A 74 -15.85 14.35 -11.44
N GLU A 75 -14.71 15.00 -11.69
CA GLU A 75 -14.66 16.32 -12.36
C GLU A 75 -15.25 16.29 -13.77
N LYS A 76 -15.21 15.16 -14.49
CA LYS A 76 -15.82 15.04 -15.83
C LYS A 76 -17.33 14.76 -15.81
N ARG A 77 -17.87 14.27 -14.69
CA ARG A 77 -19.30 13.94 -14.54
C ARG A 77 -20.13 15.09 -13.97
N VAL A 78 -19.49 16.03 -13.27
CA VAL A 78 -20.10 17.24 -12.70
C VAL A 78 -19.98 18.38 -13.70
#